data_AF-A0A085MXV3-F1
#
_entry.id   AF-A0A085MXV3-F1
#
_cell.length_a   1.000
_cell.length_b   1.000
_cell.length_c   1.000
_cell.angle_alpha   90.00
_cell.angle_beta   90.00
_cell.angle_gamma   90.00
#
_symmetry.space_group_name_H-M   'P 1'
#
loop_
_entity.id
_entity.type
_entity.pdbx_description
1 polymer ?
#
loop_
_entity_poly.entity_id
_entity_poly.type
_entity_poly.pdbx_seq_one_letter_code
_entity_poly.pdbx_strand_id
1 'polypeptide(L)'
;MTQALFEDWCLKCFVPETREYCRQKNVQLRILLMLDSAPAHAQYISDMHPDVKVVYLPPNTTALIQAMDQGTIGAFKACYPRQAFEPAPEAIESGRTLREF
;
A
#
# COMPACT_ATOMS: atom_id res chain seq x y z
N MET A 1 -4.47 10.72 -1.06
CA MET A 1 -5.08 10.48 0.27
C MET A 1 -5.02 11.78 1.05
N THR A 2 -6.02 12.11 1.88
CA THR A 2 -5.94 13.25 2.81
C THR A 2 -5.43 12.77 4.17
N GLN A 3 -4.97 13.69 5.03
CA GLN A 3 -4.52 13.34 6.37
C GLN A 3 -5.61 12.63 7.20
N ALA A 4 -6.85 13.13 7.14
CA ALA A 4 -7.98 12.51 7.84
C ALA A 4 -8.25 11.08 7.38
N LEU A 5 -8.15 10.81 6.07
CA LEU A 5 -8.32 9.46 5.54
C LEU A 5 -7.16 8.53 5.94
N PHE A 6 -5.94 9.06 6.02
CA PHE A 6 -4.78 8.30 6.46
C PHE A 6 -4.91 7.88 7.93
N GLU A 7 -5.32 8.80 8.80
CA GLU A 7 -5.60 8.51 10.21
C GLU A 7 -6.71 7.48 10.39
N ASP A 8 -7.81 7.65 9.65
CA ASP A 8 -8.94 6.73 9.68
C ASP A 8 -8.51 5.31 9.30
N TRP A 9 -7.77 5.18 8.19
CA TRP A 9 -7.20 3.91 7.76
C TRP A 9 -6.24 3.32 8.80
N CYS A 10 -5.35 4.13 9.38
CA CYS A 10 -4.35 3.64 10.33
C CYS A 10 -5.03 3.04 11.58
N LEU A 11 -6.05 3.73 12.11
CA LEU A 11 -6.75 3.29 13.32
C LEU A 11 -7.77 2.18 13.08
N LYS A 12 -8.52 2.25 11.98
CA LYS A 12 -9.65 1.34 11.74
C LYS A 12 -9.28 0.10 10.93
N CYS A 13 -8.19 0.14 10.18
CA CYS A 13 -7.77 -0.98 9.34
C CYS A 13 -6.40 -1.52 9.78
N PHE A 14 -5.36 -0.69 9.70
CA PHE A 14 -3.98 -1.15 9.91
C PHE A 14 -3.72 -1.72 11.32
N VAL A 15 -4.10 -1.00 12.38
CA VAL A 15 -3.89 -1.46 13.76
C VAL A 15 -4.67 -2.76 14.07
N PRO A 16 -5.97 -2.89 13.75
CA PRO A 16 -6.70 -4.14 13.94
C PRO A 16 -6.11 -5.33 13.17
N GLU A 17 -5.74 -5.12 11.90
CA GLU A 17 -5.19 -6.18 11.05
C GLU A 17 -3.82 -6.66 11.55
N THR A 18 -2.94 -5.74 11.92
CA THR A 18 -1.62 -6.09 12.47
C THR A 18 -1.74 -6.78 13.83
N ARG A 19 -2.69 -6.36 14.68
CA ARG A 19 -3.02 -7.04 15.94
C ARG A 19 -3.45 -8.48 15.70
N GLU A 20 -4.36 -8.70 14.77
CA GLU A 20 -4.85 -10.04 14.45
C GLU A 20 -3.74 -10.92 13.85
N TYR A 21 -2.92 -10.37 12.95
CA TYR A 21 -1.75 -11.08 12.41
C TYR A 21 -0.77 -11.50 13.53
N CYS A 22 -0.42 -10.58 14.43
CA CYS A 22 0.46 -10.89 15.56
C CYS A 22 -0.13 -11.98 16.47
N ARG A 23 -1.44 -11.91 16.74
CA ARG A 23 -2.16 -12.93 17.51
C ARG A 23 -2.07 -14.30 16.83
N GLN A 24 -2.31 -14.38 15.52
CA GLN A 24 -2.23 -15.62 14.75
C GLN A 24 -0.82 -16.21 14.71
N LYS A 25 0.20 -15.34 14.68
CA LYS A 25 1.62 -15.74 14.70
C LYS A 25 2.17 -15.96 16.11
N ASN A 26 1.37 -15.76 17.15
CA ASN A 26 1.77 -15.82 18.56
C ASN A 26 3.02 -14.95 18.85
N VAL A 27 3.03 -13.73 18.29
CA VAL A 27 4.08 -12.72 18.53
C VAL A 27 3.49 -11.49 19.19
N GLN A 28 4.32 -10.76 19.94
CA GLN A 28 3.90 -9.50 20.55
C GLN A 28 3.62 -8.46 19.46
N LEU A 29 2.59 -7.63 19.68
CA LEU A 29 2.32 -6.47 18.84
C LEU A 29 3.40 -5.42 19.08
N ARG A 30 4.36 -5.34 18.15
CA ARG A 30 5.40 -4.31 18.08
C ARG A 30 5.66 -4.01 16.62
N ILE A 31 5.03 -2.98 16.10
CA ILE A 31 5.01 -2.71 14.67
C ILE A 31 5.87 -1.49 14.35
N LEU A 32 6.71 -1.62 13.34
CA LEU A 32 7.41 -0.51 12.71
C LEU A 32 6.77 -0.26 11.34
N LEU A 33 6.06 0.85 11.21
CA LEU A 33 5.47 1.28 9.94
C LEU A 33 6.44 2.25 9.25
N MET A 34 6.99 1.84 8.10
CA MET A 34 7.80 2.72 7.24
C MET A 34 6.94 3.38 6.17
N LEU A 35 7.01 4.71 6.07
CA LEU A 35 6.24 5.52 5.13
C LEU A 35 7.15 6.46 4.34
N ASP A 36 6.70 6.88 3.16
CA ASP A 36 7.34 7.97 2.44
C ASP A 36 7.00 9.33 3.07
N SER A 37 7.67 10.38 2.60
CA SER A 37 7.50 11.75 3.08
C SER A 37 6.28 12.46 2.47
N ALA A 38 5.19 11.75 2.14
CA ALA A 38 4.00 12.36 1.54
C ALA A 38 3.30 13.34 2.52
N PRO A 39 2.78 14.49 2.04
CA PRO A 39 2.13 15.49 2.89
C PRO A 39 0.90 14.99 3.66
N ALA A 40 0.28 13.91 3.20
CA ALA A 40 -0.88 13.31 3.85
C ALA A 40 -0.52 12.48 5.09
N HIS A 41 0.76 12.15 5.30
CA HIS A 41 1.18 11.34 6.43
C HIS A 41 1.38 12.23 7.66
N ALA A 42 0.44 12.15 8.61
CA ALA A 42 0.51 12.88 9.85
C ALA A 42 1.75 12.49 10.68
N GLN A 43 2.60 13.46 10.99
CA GLN A 43 3.86 13.19 11.71
C GLN A 43 3.63 12.64 13.14
N TYR A 44 2.46 12.88 13.73
CA TYR A 44 2.07 12.42 15.06
C TYR A 44 1.47 11.01 15.10
N ILE A 45 1.47 10.25 13.99
CA ILE A 45 0.82 8.91 13.97
C ILE A 45 1.48 7.94 14.95
N SER A 46 2.78 8.08 15.23
CA SER A 46 3.45 7.30 16.27
C SER A 46 2.85 7.51 17.67
N ASP A 47 2.18 8.63 17.90
CA ASP A 47 1.54 8.96 19.18
C ASP A 47 0.12 8.38 19.28
N MET A 48 -0.43 7.90 18.15
CA MET A 48 -1.80 7.39 18.07
C MET A 48 -1.96 5.98 18.64
N HIS A 49 -0.89 5.18 18.70
CA HIS A 49 -0.93 3.84 19.28
C HIS A 49 0.42 3.44 19.88
N PRO A 50 0.49 3.01 21.16
CA PRO A 50 1.76 2.77 21.87
C PRO A 50 2.62 1.66 21.26
N ASP A 51 1.98 0.69 20.59
CA ASP A 51 2.67 -0.45 19.97
C ASP A 51 3.05 -0.23 18.49
N VAL A 52 2.75 0.94 17.92
CA VAL A 52 3.06 1.27 16.52
C VAL A 52 4.03 2.44 16.48
N LYS A 53 5.24 2.18 15.98
CA LYS A 53 6.21 3.22 15.68
C LYS A 53 6.19 3.52 14.19
N VAL A 54 6.12 4.79 13.83
CA VAL A 54 6.23 5.23 12.43
C VAL A 54 7.61 5.81 12.17
N VAL A 55 8.21 5.44 11.04
CA VAL A 55 9.46 6.01 10.54
C VAL A 55 9.24 6.50 9.11
N TYR A 56 9.66 7.74 8.88
CA TYR A 56 9.58 8.37 7.57
C TYR A 56 10.89 8.20 6.81
N LEU A 57 10.79 7.76 5.56
CA LEU A 57 11.91 7.69 4.65
C LEU A 57 12.34 9.10 4.22
N PRO A 58 13.63 9.31 3.90
CA PRO A 58 14.08 10.58 3.33
C PRO A 58 13.32 10.91 2.03
N PRO A 59 13.09 12.19 1.74
CA PRO A 59 12.45 12.61 0.50
C PRO A 59 13.12 12.01 -0.74
N ASN A 60 12.32 11.61 -1.73
CA ASN A 60 12.77 11.05 -3.02
C ASN A 60 13.54 9.72 -2.94
N THR A 61 13.49 9.00 -1.82
CA THR A 61 14.16 7.68 -1.67
C THR A 61 13.21 6.49 -1.74
N THR A 62 11.91 6.74 -1.75
CA THR A 62 10.83 5.76 -1.77
C THR A 62 11.04 4.64 -2.77
N ALA A 63 11.26 4.95 -4.04
CA ALA A 63 11.46 3.94 -5.08
C ALA A 63 12.69 3.04 -4.87
N LEU A 64 13.70 3.52 -4.13
CA LEU A 64 14.94 2.80 -3.88
C LEU A 64 14.89 1.96 -2.59
N ILE A 65 14.18 2.44 -1.57
CA ILE A 65 14.24 1.84 -0.22
C ILE A 65 12.93 1.16 0.15
N GLN A 66 11.80 1.65 -0.34
CA GLN A 66 10.49 1.14 0.06
C GLN A 66 10.20 -0.19 -0.65
N ALA A 67 10.17 -1.26 0.14
CA ALA A 67 9.90 -2.61 -0.35
C ALA A 67 8.56 -2.72 -1.11
N MET A 68 7.57 -1.89 -0.77
CA MET A 68 6.29 -1.87 -1.46
C MET A 68 6.43 -1.41 -2.92
N ASP A 69 7.26 -0.39 -3.20
CA ASP A 69 7.50 0.09 -4.57
C ASP A 69 8.28 -0.92 -5.40
N GLN A 70 9.32 -1.52 -4.82
CA GLN A 70 10.20 -2.44 -5.54
C GLN A 70 9.58 -3.82 -5.76
N GLY A 71 8.89 -4.34 -4.75
CA GLY A 71 8.30 -5.68 -4.78
C GLY A 71 6.87 -5.61 -5.30
N THR A 72 5.96 -5.27 -4.40
CA THR A 72 4.51 -5.44 -4.61
C THR A 72 3.99 -4.59 -5.77
N ILE A 73 4.28 -3.30 -5.82
CA ILE A 73 3.80 -2.39 -6.86
C ILE A 73 4.41 -2.75 -8.21
N GLY A 74 5.71 -3.05 -8.25
CA GLY A 74 6.39 -3.51 -9.46
C GLY A 74 5.75 -4.78 -10.03
N ALA A 75 5.55 -5.80 -9.17
CA ALA A 75 4.90 -7.05 -9.55
C ALA A 75 3.45 -6.82 -10.00
N PHE A 76 2.70 -5.99 -9.27
CA PHE A 76 1.32 -5.64 -9.63
C PHE A 76 1.27 -4.98 -11.00
N LYS A 77 2.11 -3.98 -11.28
CA LYS A 77 2.18 -3.32 -12.60
C LYS A 77 2.60 -4.26 -13.73
N ALA A 78 3.41 -5.28 -13.45
CA ALA A 78 3.81 -6.28 -14.44
C ALA A 78 2.70 -7.30 -14.73
N CYS A 79 1.88 -7.62 -13.74
CA CYS A 79 0.80 -8.61 -13.86
C CYS A 79 -0.53 -7.99 -14.32
N TYR A 80 -0.83 -6.77 -13.88
CA TYR A 80 -2.10 -6.11 -14.11
C TYR A 80 -2.45 -5.98 -15.60
N PRO A 81 -1.56 -5.56 -16.52
CA PRO A 81 -1.90 -5.48 -17.93
C PRO A 81 -2.26 -6.84 -18.55
N ARG A 82 -1.58 -7.92 -18.12
CA ARG A 82 -1.89 -9.27 -18.61
C ARG A 82 -3.29 -9.71 -18.16
N GLN A 83 -3.68 -9.41 -16.93
CA GLN A 83 -5.01 -9.79 -16.41
C GLN A 83 -6.11 -8.86 -16.91
N ALA A 84 -5.85 -7.55 -16.96
CA ALA A 84 -6.82 -6.55 -17.37
C ALA A 84 -7.06 -6.54 -18.88
N PHE A 85 -6.07 -6.93 -19.69
CA PHE A 85 -6.14 -6.96 -21.14
C PHE A 85 -5.98 -8.37 -21.74
N GLU A 86 -6.13 -9.43 -20.94
CA GLU A 86 -6.10 -10.81 -21.44
C GLU A 86 -7.07 -11.08 -22.61
N PRO A 87 -8.31 -10.54 -22.64
CA PRO A 87 -9.21 -10.70 -23.79
C PRO A 87 -8.96 -9.69 -24.93
N ALA A 88 -7.95 -8.82 -24.83
CA ALA A 88 -7.69 -7.77 -25.82
C ALA A 88 -7.32 -8.29 -27.22
N PRO A 89 -6.60 -9.42 -27.43
CA PRO A 89 -6.30 -9.90 -28.78
C PRO A 89 -7.57 -10.20 -29.58
N GLU A 90 -8.54 -10.89 -28.97
CA GLU A 90 -9.83 -11.25 -29.58
C GLU A 90 -10.72 -10.02 -29.81
N ALA A 91 -10.65 -9.05 -28.91
CA ALA A 91 -11.35 -7.78 -29.05
C ALA A 91 -10.78 -6.91 -30.19
N ILE A 92 -9.46 -6.92 -30.38
CA ILE A 92 -8.78 -6.20 -31.46
C ILE A 92 -9.10 -6.86 -32.81
N GLU A 93 -9.13 -8.19 -32.90
CA GLU A 93 -9.52 -8.92 -34.11
C GLU A 93 -11.00 -8.70 -34.48
N SER A 94 -11.87 -8.44 -33.50
CA SER A 94 -13.28 -8.09 -33.73
C SER A 94 -13.53 -6.59 -33.96
N GLY A 95 -12.48 -5.77 -34.00
CA GLY A 95 -12.56 -4.33 -34.29
C GLY A 95 -13.04 -3.46 -33.12
N ARG A 96 -13.15 -4.02 -31.91
CA ARG A 96 -13.50 -3.26 -30.70
C ARG A 96 -12.30 -2.52 -30.15
N THR A 97 -12.50 -1.28 -29.74
CA THR A 97 -11.42 -0.45 -29.20
C THR A 97 -11.39 -0.51 -27.68
N LEU A 98 -10.22 -0.21 -27.07
CA LEU A 98 -10.07 -0.12 -25.61
C LEU A 98 -11.01 0.89 -24.92
N ARG A 99 -11.70 1.76 -25.67
CA ARG A 99 -12.71 2.69 -25.13
C ARG A 99 -14.07 2.04 -24.86
N GLU A 100 -14.27 0.82 -25.34
CA GLU A 100 -15.55 0.12 -25.31
C GLU A 100 -15.59 -0.98 -24.23
N PHE A 101 -14.53 -1.07 -23.41
CA PHE A 101 -14.44 -1.89 -22.20
C PHE A 101 -14.61 -1.04 -20.94
#